data_AF-A0A2T3B1B7-F1
#
_entry.id   AF-A0A2T3B1B7-F1
#
_cell.length_a   1.000
_cell.length_b   1.000
_cell.length_c   1.000
_cell.angle_alpha   90.00
_cell.angle_beta   90.00
_cell.angle_gamma   90.00
#
_symmetry.space_group_name_H-M   'P 1'
#
loop_
_entity.id
_entity.type
_entity.pdbx_description
1 polymer ?
#
loop_
_entity_poly.entity_id
_entity_poly.type
_entity_poly.pdbx_seq_one_letter_code
_entity_poly.pdbx_strand_id
1 'polypeptide(L)' 'MAEADLAKTRTRLRVLILYGSLRKRSYSKLIAFEAACILYRLGCDVRIFNPSSLPIRDSVEALHPSV' A
#
# COMPACT_ATOMS: atom_id res chain seq x y z
N MET A 1 -4.83 8.10 18.00
CA MET A 1 -5.31 6.77 17.58
C MET A 1 -4.15 5.81 17.32
N ALA A 2 -3.22 6.09 16.40
CA ALA A 2 -2.03 5.25 16.19
C ALA A 2 -1.09 5.21 17.43
N GLU A 3 -0.91 6.33 18.14
CA GLU A 3 -0.17 6.34 19.40
C GLU A 3 -0.81 5.48 20.50
N ALA A 4 -2.14 5.49 20.60
CA ALA A 4 -2.88 4.66 21.56
C ALA A 4 -2.75 3.16 21.21
N ASP A 5 -2.74 2.84 19.92
CA ASP A 5 -2.56 1.47 19.43
C ASP A 5 -1.12 0.98 19.67
N LEU A 6 -0.12 1.85 19.46
CA LEU A 6 1.28 1.57 19.76
C LEU A 6 1.51 1.34 21.26
N ALA A 7 0.87 2.14 22.12
CA ALA A 7 0.95 1.96 23.57
C ALA A 7 0.37 0.61 24.04
N LYS A 8 -0.69 0.13 23.37
CA LYS A 8 -1.32 -1.17 23.67
C LYS A 8 -0.56 -2.37 23.11
N THR A 9 -0.16 -2.30 21.85
CA THR A 9 0.34 -3.47 21.10
C THR A 9 1.87 -3.55 21.07
N ARG A 10 2.56 -2.44 21.40
CA ARG A 10 4.01 -2.26 21.22
C ARG A 10 4.46 -2.42 19.76
N THR A 11 3.54 -2.37 18.81
CA THR A 11 3.81 -2.47 17.37
C THR A 11 3.13 -1.33 16.62
N ARG A 12 3.74 -0.89 15.51
CA ARG A 12 3.13 0.12 14.65
C ARG A 12 1.95 -0.48 13.88
N LEU A 13 0.89 0.30 13.71
CA LEU A 13 -0.24 -0.06 12.84
C LEU A 13 0.27 -0.26 11.41
N ARG A 14 0.03 -1.43 10.83
CA ARG A 14 0.49 -1.77 9.48
C ARG A 14 -0.56 -1.38 8.45
N VAL A 15 -0.20 -0.54 7.49
CA VAL A 15 -1.10 -0.04 6.46
C VAL A 15 -0.50 -0.33 5.08
N LEU A 16 -1.27 -1.03 4.25
CA LEU A 16 -0.93 -1.24 2.84
C LEU A 16 -1.80 -0.32 1.98
N ILE A 17 -1.17 0.50 1.14
CA ILE A 17 -1.85 1.40 0.21
C ILE A 17 -1.79 0.82 -1.21
N LEU A 18 -2.95 0.75 -1.85
CA LEU A 18 -3.12 0.35 -3.24
C LEU A 18 -3.56 1.55 -4.08
N TYR A 19 -3.13 1.63 -5.33
CA TYR A 19 -3.60 2.63 -6.29
C TYR A 19 -4.14 1.98 -7.56
N GLY A 20 -5.22 2.53 -8.10
CA GLY A 20 -5.98 1.94 -9.21
C GLY A 20 -5.62 2.44 -10.61
N SER A 21 -4.46 3.07 -10.82
CA SER A 21 -4.07 3.56 -12.14
C SER A 21 -2.57 3.45 -12.39
N LEU A 22 -2.23 2.77 -13.49
CA LEU A 22 -0.88 2.56 -14.01
C LEU A 22 -0.43 3.60 -15.04
N ARG A 23 -1.24 4.65 -15.26
CA ARG A 23 -0.89 5.73 -16.19
C ARG A 23 0.41 6.40 -15.76
N LYS A 24 1.20 6.88 -16.74
CA LYS A 24 2.46 7.62 -16.49
C LYS A 24 2.26 8.79 -15.50
N ARG A 25 1.16 9.53 -15.63
CA ARG A 25 0.69 10.51 -14.63
C ARG A 25 -0.62 10.01 -14.03
N SER A 26 -0.56 9.53 -12.80
CA SER A 26 -1.69 8.92 -12.08
C SER A 26 -1.94 9.70 -10.79
N TYR A 27 -3.06 10.43 -10.72
CA TYR A 27 -3.41 11.21 -9.52
C TYR A 27 -3.69 10.32 -8.31
N SER A 28 -4.26 9.12 -8.52
CA SER A 28 -4.44 8.13 -7.45
C SER A 28 -3.10 7.60 -6.94
N LYS A 29 -2.08 7.46 -7.79
CA LYS A 29 -0.71 7.12 -7.36
C LYS A 29 -0.05 8.28 -6.60
N LEU A 30 -0.22 9.51 -7.06
CA LEU A 30 0.32 10.70 -6.38
C LEU A 30 -0.29 10.88 -4.98
N ILE A 31 -1.60 10.79 -4.84
CA ILE A 31 -2.25 10.90 -3.52
C ILE A 31 -1.93 9.70 -2.61
N ALA A 32 -1.71 8.50 -3.18
CA ALA A 32 -1.24 7.35 -2.40
C ALA A 32 0.12 7.60 -1.75
N PHE A 33 1.04 8.29 -2.44
CA PHE A 33 2.33 8.68 -1.85
C PHE A 33 2.17 9.73 -0.74
N GLU A 34 1.33 10.74 -0.93
CA GLU A 34 1.07 11.75 0.12
C GLU A 34 0.37 11.16 1.34
N ALA A 35 -0.61 10.27 1.12
CA ALA A 35 -1.26 9.53 2.20
C ALA A 35 -0.26 8.68 2.99
N ALA A 36 0.71 8.05 2.32
CA ALA A 36 1.77 7.32 3.00
C ALA A 36 2.63 8.23 3.88
N CYS A 37 3.00 9.41 3.40
CA CYS A 37 3.74 10.40 4.19
C CYS A 37 2.98 10.83 5.44
N ILE A 38 1.67 11.08 5.33
CA ILE A 38 0.82 11.46 6.47
C ILE A 38 0.74 10.30 7.48
N LEU A 39 0.41 9.09 7.02
CA LEU A 39 0.26 7.92 7.88
C LEU A 39 1.58 7.54 8.58
N TYR A 40 2.71 7.66 7.89
CA TYR A 40 4.02 7.44 8.49
C TYR A 40 4.30 8.44 9.62
N ARG A 41 4.01 9.73 9.41
CA ARG A 41 4.13 10.77 10.45
C ARG A 41 3.19 10.54 11.63
N LEU A 42 2.05 9.90 11.39
CA LEU A 42 1.12 9.48 12.45
C LEU A 42 1.58 8.22 13.21
N GLY A 43 2.71 7.60 12.84
CA GLY A 43 3.28 6.46 13.55
C GLY A 43 2.94 5.09 12.96
N CYS A 44 2.35 5.04 11.77
CA CYS A 44 2.07 3.78 11.08
C CYS A 44 3.32 3.21 10.38
N ASP A 45 3.37 1.88 10.23
CA ASP A 45 4.23 1.21 9.25
C ASP A 45 3.46 1.12 7.94
N VAL A 46 3.91 1.86 6.93
CA VAL A 46 3.16 2.03 5.68
C VAL A 46 3.94 1.46 4.52
N ARG A 47 3.26 0.65 3.70
CA ARG A 47 3.80 0.10 2.45
C ARG A 47 2.87 0.44 1.30
N ILE A 48 3.43 0.63 0.12
CA ILE A 48 2.67 0.89 -1.12
C ILE A 48 2.96 -0.25 -2.08
N PHE A 49 1.90 -0.85 -2.61
CA PHE A 49 2.03 -1.90 -3.62
C PHE A 49 2.11 -1.31 -5.04
N ASN A 50 3.01 -1.83 -5.87
CA ASN A 50 3.07 -1.48 -7.29
C ASN A 50 2.39 -2.57 -8.14
N PRO A 51 1.19 -2.33 -8.70
CA PRO A 51 0.47 -3.34 -9.47
C PRO A 51 0.95 -3.50 -10.92
N SER A 52 2.05 -2.85 -11.34
CA SER A 52 2.53 -2.92 -12.73
C SER A 52 2.90 -4.33 -13.21
N SER A 53 3.32 -5.21 -12.32
CA SER A 53 3.64 -6.60 -12.63
C SER A 53 2.51 -7.57 -12.26
N LEU A 54 1.36 -7.05 -11.83
CA LEU A 54 0.25 -7.90 -11.44
C LEU A 54 -0.41 -8.46 -12.71
N PRO A 55 -0.50 -9.79 -12.87
CA PRO A 55 -1.19 -10.37 -14.00
C PRO A 55 -2.68 -10.04 -13.95
N ILE A 56 -3.33 -10.07 -15.11
CA ILE A 56 -4.78 -9.98 -15.16
C ILE A 56 -5.34 -11.24 -14.51
N ARG A 57 -6.44 -11.09 -13.77
CA ARG A 57 -7.14 -12.22 -13.16
C ARG A 57 -7.43 -13.27 -14.23
N ASP A 58 -7.05 -14.51 -13.96
CA ASP A 58 -7.21 -15.67 -14.85
C ASP A 58 -6.40 -15.61 -16.16
N SER A 59 -5.41 -14.70 -16.29
CA SER A 59 -4.56 -14.60 -17.49
C SER A 59 -3.24 -15.36 -17.41
N VAL A 60 -2.91 -15.91 -16.25
CA VAL A 60 -1.67 -16.69 -16.02
C VAL A 60 -1.99 -17.92 -15.15
N GLU A 61 -1.13 -18.93 -15.23
CA GLU A 61 -1.21 -20.11 -14.37
C GLU A 61 -1.12 -19.73 -12.89
N ALA A 62 -1.81 -20.48 -12.03
CA ALA A 62 -1.86 -20.21 -10.59
C ALA A 62 -0.49 -20.26 -9.88
N LEU A 63 0.53 -20.84 -10.52
CA LEU A 63 1.91 -20.92 -10.02
C LEU A 63 2.80 -19.73 -10.45
N HIS A 64 2.23 -18.73 -11.13
CA HIS A 64 3.00 -17.58 -11.59
C HIS A 64 3.58 -16.79 -10.40
N PRO A 65 4.86 -16.35 -10.40
CA PRO A 65 5.53 -15.73 -9.23
C PRO A 65 4.91 -14.42 -8.69
N SER A 66 3.89 -13.90 -9.36
CA SER A 66 3.18 -12.66 -9.01
C SER A 66 1.70 -12.89 -8.68
N VAL A 67 1.29 -14.16 -8.52
CA VAL A 67 0.01 -14.66 -8.02
C VAL A 67 0.28 -15.45 -6.75
#